data_AF-A0A0T5ZF28-F1
#
_entry.id   AF-A0A0T5ZF28-F1
#
_cell.length_a   1.000
_cell.length_b   1.000
_cell.length_c   1.000
_cell.angle_alpha   90.00
_cell.angle_beta   90.00
_cell.angle_gamma   90.00
#
_symmetry.space_group_name_H-M   'P 1'
#
loop_
_entity.id
_entity.type
_entity.pdbx_description
1 polymer ?
#
loop_
_entity_poly.entity_id
_entity_poly.type
_entity_poly.pdbx_seq_one_letter_code
_entity_poly.pdbx_strand_id
1 'polypeptide(L)'
;MGKEEPPYDCNVTIRDQLERANDLNLEALFVTNHNTLDGYSQMVKYRNEHNKFKNLQVYPAEEVTTDIGAHVLAYGIHQEIPDGLTIEEIIDEVKKQGGVSSAPHPFSLVDALREKAKTCDMIEVFNSNNIDVISNAKANQFALENNMTKVSGSDSHVSSTLGRCVNVIESENTLDDILYAMKHNQIKILNTGYTLPEETLDHIKFKINNSKDYIFDYVKEHHPNAVGLFSFLLKVYDLDQDSYLWTVFYKFCLYFLKRISHKINYQNLDSNFMNERNPLVIFTKAL
;
A
#
# COMPACT_ATOMS: atom_id res chain seq x y z
N MET A 1 7.20 7.32 -5.70
CA MET A 1 7.20 6.10 -6.54
C MET A 1 8.59 5.52 -6.52
N GLY A 2 8.72 4.21 -6.36
CA GLY A 2 9.99 3.52 -6.56
C GLY A 2 10.46 3.61 -8.02
N LYS A 3 11.77 3.41 -8.27
CA LYS A 3 12.37 3.52 -9.63
C LYS A 3 11.75 2.57 -10.67
N GLU A 4 11.18 1.46 -10.22
CA GLU A 4 10.59 0.43 -11.07
C GLU A 4 9.05 0.45 -11.06
N GLU A 5 8.43 1.47 -10.47
CA GLU A 5 6.98 1.58 -10.39
C GLU A 5 6.39 2.48 -11.49
N PRO A 6 5.19 2.16 -11.98
CA PRO A 6 4.47 3.07 -12.87
C PRO A 6 4.29 4.45 -12.22
N PRO A 7 4.44 5.55 -12.99
CA PRO A 7 4.42 6.91 -12.45
C PRO A 7 3.05 7.35 -11.93
N TYR A 8 1.97 6.65 -12.28
CA TYR A 8 0.61 6.94 -11.85
C TYR A 8 0.03 5.75 -11.09
N ASP A 9 -0.27 5.97 -9.81
CA ASP A 9 -0.70 4.89 -8.92
C ASP A 9 -2.11 5.09 -8.35
N CYS A 10 -2.53 6.33 -8.11
CA CYS A 10 -3.87 6.65 -7.58
C CYS A 10 -4.60 7.64 -8.48
N ASN A 11 -5.88 7.38 -8.75
CA ASN A 11 -6.77 8.28 -9.50
C ASN A 11 -7.69 9.12 -8.60
N VAL A 12 -7.59 8.95 -7.28
CA VAL A 12 -8.52 9.61 -6.35
C VAL A 12 -8.06 11.03 -6.09
N THR A 13 -8.85 12.00 -6.54
CA THR A 13 -8.51 13.41 -6.33
C THR A 13 -8.58 13.78 -4.85
N ILE A 14 -7.82 14.80 -4.44
CA ILE A 14 -7.86 15.32 -3.06
C ILE A 14 -9.29 15.67 -2.62
N ARG A 15 -10.09 16.25 -3.53
CA ARG A 15 -11.50 16.53 -3.28
C ARG A 15 -12.24 15.25 -2.91
N ASP A 16 -12.15 14.22 -3.75
CA ASP A 16 -12.92 13.00 -3.57
C ASP A 16 -12.45 12.24 -2.31
N GLN A 17 -11.16 12.31 -1.96
CA GLN A 17 -10.63 11.78 -0.70
C GLN A 17 -11.27 12.47 0.51
N LEU A 18 -11.30 13.80 0.52
CA LEU A 18 -11.87 14.59 1.62
C LEU A 18 -13.41 14.46 1.70
N GLU A 19 -14.09 14.41 0.55
CA GLU A 19 -15.54 14.14 0.48
C GLU A 19 -15.87 12.78 1.07
N ARG A 20 -15.16 11.74 0.64
CA ARG A 20 -15.38 10.38 1.14
C ARG A 20 -15.07 10.27 2.63
N ALA A 21 -13.98 10.86 3.11
CA ALA A 21 -13.63 10.86 4.53
C ALA A 21 -14.69 11.57 5.37
N ASN A 22 -15.21 12.72 4.89
CA ASN A 22 -16.29 13.45 5.55
C ASN A 22 -17.60 12.63 5.58
N ASP A 23 -17.97 12.00 4.48
CA ASP A 23 -19.19 11.17 4.39
C ASP A 23 -19.13 9.95 5.32
N LEU A 24 -17.93 9.42 5.55
CA LEU A 24 -17.66 8.33 6.49
C LEU A 24 -17.48 8.80 7.94
N ASN A 25 -17.55 10.11 8.20
CA ASN A 25 -17.27 10.73 9.51
C ASN A 25 -15.91 10.33 10.09
N LEU A 26 -14.88 10.22 9.23
CA LEU A 26 -13.51 10.08 9.71
C LEU A 26 -13.07 11.39 10.39
N GLU A 27 -12.35 11.29 11.49
CA GLU A 27 -11.89 12.45 12.27
C GLU A 27 -10.48 12.90 11.90
N ALA A 28 -9.69 11.99 11.33
CA ALA A 28 -8.31 12.22 10.95
C ALA A 28 -7.92 11.39 9.71
N LEU A 29 -7.06 11.97 8.87
CA LEU A 29 -6.34 11.29 7.79
C LEU A 29 -4.84 11.51 7.95
N PHE A 30 -4.05 10.45 7.79
CA PHE A 30 -2.63 10.56 7.49
C PHE A 30 -2.45 10.38 5.99
N VAL A 31 -1.72 11.30 5.36
CA VAL A 31 -1.49 11.27 3.91
C VAL A 31 -0.15 10.60 3.66
N THR A 32 -0.13 9.40 3.10
CA THR A 32 1.07 8.55 2.98
C THR A 32 1.54 8.41 1.54
N ASN A 33 1.75 9.52 0.82
CA ASN A 33 2.28 9.43 -0.53
C ASN A 33 3.72 8.85 -0.53
N HIS A 34 4.07 8.13 -1.59
CA HIS A 34 5.39 7.52 -1.71
C HIS A 34 6.50 8.56 -1.83
N ASN A 35 7.41 8.56 -0.86
CA ASN A 35 8.64 9.37 -0.84
C ASN A 35 8.39 10.89 -0.97
N THR A 36 7.24 11.39 -0.52
CA THR A 36 6.95 12.84 -0.52
C THR A 36 5.85 13.27 0.46
N LEU A 37 5.95 14.50 0.96
CA LEU A 37 4.94 15.21 1.77
C LEU A 37 4.07 16.18 0.93
N ASP A 38 4.23 16.21 -0.39
CA ASP A 38 3.49 17.12 -1.26
C ASP A 38 1.98 16.91 -1.18
N GLY A 39 1.53 15.65 -1.18
CA GLY A 39 0.10 15.32 -1.09
C GLY A 39 -0.53 15.79 0.22
N TYR A 40 0.22 15.72 1.33
CA TYR A 40 -0.20 16.29 2.61
C TYR A 40 -0.42 17.80 2.49
N SER A 41 0.57 18.52 1.97
CA SER A 41 0.53 19.98 1.81
C SER A 41 -0.64 20.44 0.93
N GLN A 42 -0.87 19.74 -0.18
CA GLN A 42 -1.98 20.01 -1.10
C GLN A 42 -3.34 19.72 -0.45
N MET A 43 -3.46 18.63 0.31
CA MET A 43 -4.70 18.25 0.98
C MET A 43 -5.07 19.24 2.10
N VAL A 44 -4.10 19.68 2.90
CA VAL A 44 -4.30 20.72 3.93
C VAL A 44 -4.78 22.02 3.29
N LYS A 45 -4.16 22.45 2.19
CA LYS A 45 -4.58 23.65 1.45
C LYS A 45 -6.04 23.54 1.00
N TYR A 46 -6.39 22.45 0.30
CA TYR A 46 -7.75 22.24 -0.20
C TYR A 46 -8.78 22.17 0.94
N ARG A 47 -8.46 21.47 2.04
CA ARG A 47 -9.30 21.39 3.24
C ARG A 47 -9.58 22.79 3.81
N ASN A 48 -8.54 23.62 3.96
CA ASN A 48 -8.66 24.96 4.54
C ASN A 48 -9.49 25.92 3.68
N GLU A 49 -9.55 25.70 2.36
CA GLU A 49 -10.38 26.48 1.43
C GLU A 49 -11.87 26.11 1.52
N HIS A 50 -12.23 25.00 2.19
CA HIS A 50 -13.59 24.46 2.21
C HIS A 50 -14.10 24.18 3.63
N ASN A 51 -14.99 25.04 4.13
CA ASN A 51 -15.56 24.97 5.49
C ASN A 51 -16.19 23.62 5.86
N LYS A 52 -16.67 22.83 4.89
CA LYS A 52 -17.26 21.51 5.15
C LYS A 52 -16.26 20.52 5.78
N PHE A 53 -14.96 20.67 5.52
CA PHE A 53 -13.92 19.75 6.00
C PHE A 53 -13.19 20.27 7.25
N LYS A 54 -13.65 21.36 7.86
CA LYS A 54 -12.93 22.02 8.97
C LYS A 54 -12.71 21.14 10.21
N ASN A 55 -13.55 20.12 10.39
CA ASN A 55 -13.47 19.18 11.51
C ASN A 55 -12.61 17.95 11.20
N LEU A 56 -12.22 17.74 9.94
CA LEU A 56 -11.36 16.64 9.53
C LEU A 56 -9.90 17.04 9.70
N GLN A 57 -9.20 16.38 10.60
CA GLN A 57 -7.76 16.58 10.71
C GLN A 57 -7.03 15.89 9.58
N VAL A 58 -5.99 16.55 9.07
CA VAL A 58 -5.11 16.02 8.03
C VAL A 58 -3.72 16.15 8.61
N TYR A 59 -3.03 15.02 8.73
CA TYR A 59 -1.73 14.89 9.38
C TYR A 59 -0.67 14.41 8.38
N PRO A 60 0.59 14.85 8.57
CA PRO A 60 1.66 14.47 7.68
C PRO A 60 2.07 13.02 7.92
N ALA A 61 2.28 12.29 6.84
CA ALA A 61 2.94 11.00 6.85
C ALA A 61 3.61 10.77 5.48
N GLU A 62 4.39 9.71 5.38
CA GLU A 62 5.06 9.33 4.15
C GLU A 62 5.16 7.80 4.09
N GLU A 63 5.03 7.24 2.88
CA GLU A 63 5.37 5.86 2.63
C GLU A 63 6.78 5.81 2.00
N VAL A 64 7.77 5.49 2.83
CA VAL A 64 9.18 5.53 2.44
C VAL A 64 9.60 4.20 1.83
N THR A 65 10.17 4.24 0.63
CA THR A 65 10.76 3.08 -0.05
C THR A 65 12.19 2.84 0.45
N THR A 66 12.47 1.64 0.95
CA THR A 66 13.79 1.24 1.44
C THR A 66 14.75 0.85 0.31
N ASP A 67 16.03 0.66 0.65
CA ASP A 67 17.11 0.17 -0.21
C ASP A 67 16.80 -1.14 -0.96
N ILE A 68 15.96 -2.00 -0.38
CA ILE A 68 15.50 -3.28 -0.96
C ILE A 68 14.13 -3.19 -1.64
N GLY A 69 13.56 -1.99 -1.78
CA GLY A 69 12.24 -1.76 -2.37
C GLY A 69 11.06 -2.06 -1.45
N ALA A 70 11.29 -2.37 -0.17
CA ALA A 70 10.20 -2.54 0.79
C ALA A 70 9.70 -1.18 1.31
N HIS A 71 8.56 -1.16 2.01
CA HIS A 71 7.97 0.10 2.49
C HIS A 71 7.95 0.23 4.02
N VAL A 72 8.03 1.47 4.49
CA VAL A 72 7.83 1.88 5.89
C VAL A 72 6.90 3.09 5.89
N LEU A 73 5.86 3.07 6.72
CA LEU A 73 5.03 4.24 6.96
C LEU A 73 5.65 5.10 8.07
N ALA A 74 5.91 6.37 7.77
CA ALA A 74 6.48 7.35 8.68
C ALA A 74 5.41 8.39 9.05
N TYR A 75 4.80 8.27 10.23
CA TYR A 75 3.74 9.16 10.69
C TYR A 75 4.28 10.35 11.49
N GLY A 76 3.73 11.54 11.26
CA GLY A 76 4.04 12.73 12.05
C GLY A 76 5.35 13.42 11.69
N ILE A 77 5.98 13.05 10.58
CA ILE A 77 7.20 13.69 10.09
C ILE A 77 6.89 15.07 9.48
N HIS A 78 7.88 15.95 9.44
CA HIS A 78 7.78 17.31 8.90
C HIS A 78 8.83 17.61 7.81
N GLN A 79 9.74 16.67 7.57
CA GLN A 79 10.69 16.66 6.46
C GLN A 79 10.66 15.27 5.83
N GLU A 80 10.67 15.23 4.50
CA GLU A 80 10.71 13.98 3.72
C GLU A 80 11.96 13.16 4.09
N ILE A 81 11.80 11.85 4.17
CA ILE A 81 12.89 10.91 4.42
C ILE A 81 13.46 10.47 3.06
N PRO A 82 14.78 10.57 2.82
CA PRO A 82 15.38 10.11 1.56
C PRO A 82 15.03 8.64 1.26
N ASP A 83 14.68 8.34 0.02
CA ASP A 83 14.41 6.99 -0.45
C ASP A 83 15.70 6.17 -0.59
N GLY A 84 15.56 4.84 -0.58
CA GLY A 84 16.70 3.93 -0.76
C GLY A 84 17.61 3.80 0.46
N LEU A 85 17.20 4.31 1.62
CA LEU A 85 17.85 4.07 2.90
C LEU A 85 17.53 2.67 3.44
N THR A 86 18.38 2.15 4.32
CA THR A 86 18.07 0.95 5.08
C THR A 86 16.90 1.20 6.04
N ILE A 87 16.21 0.13 6.46
CA ILE A 87 15.13 0.29 7.45
C ILE A 87 15.63 0.94 8.73
N GLU A 88 16.82 0.57 9.22
CA GLU A 88 17.39 1.14 10.44
C GLU A 88 17.59 2.66 10.32
N GLU A 89 18.11 3.13 9.18
CA GLU A 89 18.27 4.56 8.91
C GLU A 89 16.93 5.28 8.80
N ILE A 90 15.93 4.70 8.14
CA ILE A 90 14.58 5.26 8.05
C ILE A 90 13.96 5.41 9.44
N ILE A 91 14.03 4.37 10.26
CA ILE A 91 13.51 4.40 11.64
C ILE A 91 14.22 5.48 12.48
N ASP A 92 15.53 5.66 12.29
CA ASP A 92 16.27 6.73 12.96
C ASP A 92 15.83 8.13 12.50
N GLU A 93 15.56 8.34 11.20
CA GLU A 93 15.00 9.60 10.70
C GLU A 93 13.60 9.87 11.25
N VAL A 94 12.72 8.86 11.28
CA VAL A 94 11.38 8.98 11.89
C VAL A 94 11.51 9.42 13.35
N LYS A 95 12.41 8.79 14.12
CA LYS A 95 12.63 9.12 15.54
C LYS A 95 13.20 10.53 15.73
N LYS A 96 14.13 10.98 14.89
CA LYS A 96 14.70 12.34 14.95
C LYS A 96 13.63 13.41 14.79
N GLN A 97 12.57 13.10 14.04
CA GLN A 97 11.44 13.99 13.80
C GLN A 97 10.32 13.84 14.84
N GLY A 98 10.46 12.95 15.82
CA GLY A 98 9.41 12.67 16.82
C GLY A 98 8.23 11.85 16.29
N GLY A 99 8.37 11.25 15.10
CA GLY A 99 7.33 10.48 14.45
C GLY A 99 7.18 9.06 15.00
N VAL A 100 6.25 8.32 14.38
CA VAL A 100 5.97 6.91 14.66
C VAL A 100 6.07 6.10 13.37
N SER A 101 6.72 4.94 13.44
CA SER A 101 6.88 4.05 12.29
C SER A 101 5.86 2.91 12.29
N SER A 102 5.41 2.48 11.12
CA SER A 102 4.65 1.25 10.95
C SER A 102 5.19 0.44 9.79
N ALA A 103 5.19 -0.88 9.92
CA ALA A 103 5.44 -1.79 8.81
C ALA A 103 4.13 -2.00 8.01
N PRO A 104 3.95 -1.38 6.83
CA PRO A 104 2.81 -1.65 5.95
C PRO A 104 2.95 -3.04 5.32
N HIS A 105 1.82 -3.72 5.16
CA HIS A 105 1.68 -5.01 4.46
C HIS A 105 2.92 -5.93 4.53
N PRO A 106 3.45 -6.24 5.73
CA PRO A 106 4.81 -6.79 5.91
C PRO A 106 5.00 -8.19 5.35
N PHE A 107 3.90 -8.88 5.06
CA PHE A 107 3.85 -10.23 4.49
C PHE A 107 3.19 -10.30 3.10
N SER A 108 3.03 -9.16 2.40
CA SER A 108 2.58 -9.09 0.98
C SER A 108 3.54 -9.80 0.04
N LEU A 109 3.14 -10.15 -1.17
CA LEU A 109 4.03 -10.86 -2.10
C LEU A 109 5.25 -10.07 -2.57
N VAL A 110 5.12 -8.74 -2.63
CA VAL A 110 6.11 -7.77 -3.13
C VAL A 110 6.33 -6.67 -2.08
N ASP A 111 7.49 -6.02 -2.13
CA ASP A 111 7.77 -4.76 -1.41
C ASP A 111 7.57 -4.84 0.11
N ALA A 112 7.99 -5.98 0.69
CA ALA A 112 7.62 -6.37 2.04
C ALA A 112 8.81 -6.51 2.98
N LEU A 113 8.67 -6.01 4.22
CA LEU A 113 9.73 -6.05 5.24
C LEU A 113 9.96 -7.42 5.86
N ARG A 114 8.98 -8.33 5.83
CA ARG A 114 9.06 -9.66 6.45
C ARG A 114 9.48 -9.54 7.92
N GLU A 115 10.47 -10.33 8.35
CA GLU A 115 11.02 -10.35 9.70
C GLU A 115 11.61 -9.01 10.16
N LYS A 116 12.00 -8.12 9.23
CA LYS A 116 12.45 -6.76 9.57
C LYS A 116 11.32 -5.88 10.07
N ALA A 117 10.05 -6.26 9.87
CA ALA A 117 8.90 -5.48 10.35
C ALA A 117 8.96 -5.19 11.86
N LYS A 118 9.60 -6.07 12.66
CA LYS A 118 9.79 -5.88 14.11
C LYS A 118 10.61 -4.65 14.51
N THR A 119 11.30 -3.99 13.58
CA THR A 119 12.04 -2.76 13.87
C THR A 119 11.13 -1.53 13.93
N CYS A 120 9.93 -1.61 13.36
CA CYS A 120 8.92 -0.55 13.41
C CYS A 120 8.17 -0.55 14.74
N ASP A 121 7.61 0.60 15.12
CA ASP A 121 6.80 0.76 16.35
C ASP A 121 5.46 0.02 16.24
N MET A 122 4.88 -0.01 15.04
CA MET A 122 3.61 -0.66 14.75
C MET A 122 3.70 -1.59 13.53
N ILE A 123 2.67 -2.41 13.36
CA ILE A 123 2.56 -3.35 12.24
C ILE A 123 1.14 -3.37 11.68
N GLU A 124 1.04 -3.29 10.35
CA GLU A 124 -0.22 -3.49 9.65
C GLU A 124 -0.56 -4.98 9.61
N VAL A 125 -1.53 -5.39 10.43
CA VAL A 125 -2.01 -6.79 10.47
C VAL A 125 -3.13 -7.05 9.45
N PHE A 126 -3.70 -5.99 8.88
CA PHE A 126 -4.69 -6.08 7.84
C PHE A 126 -4.51 -4.94 6.83
N ASN A 127 -4.08 -5.28 5.62
CA ASN A 127 -4.12 -4.40 4.46
C ASN A 127 -5.27 -4.82 3.53
N SER A 128 -6.07 -3.86 3.05
CA SER A 128 -7.22 -4.15 2.17
C SER A 128 -6.82 -4.65 0.78
N ASN A 129 -5.66 -4.20 0.27
CA ASN A 129 -5.12 -4.53 -1.05
C ASN A 129 -4.24 -5.77 -1.06
N ASN A 130 -4.03 -6.43 0.09
CA ASN A 130 -3.34 -7.70 0.08
C ASN A 130 -4.08 -8.69 -0.84
N ILE A 131 -3.31 -9.24 -1.79
CA ILE A 131 -3.79 -10.11 -2.86
C ILE A 131 -4.48 -11.37 -2.32
N ASP A 132 -4.19 -11.73 -1.07
CA ASP A 132 -4.75 -12.89 -0.40
C ASP A 132 -4.87 -12.71 1.12
N VAL A 133 -5.60 -13.63 1.73
CA VAL A 133 -5.84 -13.69 3.18
C VAL A 133 -4.65 -14.23 4.00
N ILE A 134 -3.68 -14.88 3.35
CA ILE A 134 -2.54 -15.54 3.98
C ILE A 134 -1.56 -14.48 4.48
N SER A 135 -1.29 -13.45 3.68
CA SER A 135 -0.43 -12.32 4.07
C SER A 135 -0.93 -11.63 5.35
N ASN A 136 -2.21 -11.27 5.42
CA ASN A 136 -2.81 -10.68 6.63
C ASN A 136 -2.76 -11.65 7.83
N ALA A 137 -3.06 -12.94 7.61
CA ALA A 137 -2.99 -13.94 8.67
C ALA A 137 -1.57 -14.08 9.25
N LYS A 138 -0.54 -14.10 8.38
CA LYS A 138 0.86 -14.16 8.77
C LYS A 138 1.29 -12.88 9.50
N ALA A 139 0.86 -11.71 9.04
CA ALA A 139 1.14 -10.43 9.70
C ALA A 139 0.55 -10.39 11.13
N ASN A 140 -0.70 -10.82 11.30
CA ASN A 140 -1.31 -10.91 12.62
C ASN A 140 -0.61 -11.91 13.53
N GLN A 141 -0.22 -13.08 13.01
CA GLN A 141 0.56 -14.06 13.78
C GLN A 141 1.90 -13.47 14.23
N PHE A 142 2.65 -12.85 13.32
CA PHE A 142 3.95 -12.24 13.61
C PHE A 142 3.83 -11.11 14.65
N ALA A 143 2.78 -10.29 14.56
CA ALA A 143 2.52 -9.23 15.52
C ALA A 143 2.29 -9.76 16.93
N LEU A 144 1.56 -10.88 17.07
CA LEU A 144 1.34 -11.55 18.36
C LEU A 144 2.65 -12.13 18.94
N GLU A 145 3.45 -12.79 18.09
CA GLU A 145 4.73 -13.39 18.50
C GLU A 145 5.75 -12.34 18.96
N ASN A 146 5.70 -11.12 18.40
CA ASN A 146 6.64 -10.03 18.70
C ASN A 146 6.03 -8.93 19.60
N ASN A 147 4.82 -9.10 20.13
CA ASN A 147 4.11 -8.12 20.97
C ASN A 147 4.01 -6.72 20.34
N MET A 148 3.73 -6.65 19.05
CA MET A 148 3.67 -5.39 18.31
C MET A 148 2.29 -4.73 18.41
N THR A 149 2.27 -3.39 18.33
CA THR A 149 1.05 -2.59 18.18
C THR A 149 0.43 -2.84 16.80
N LYS A 150 -0.84 -3.24 16.77
CA LYS A 150 -1.52 -3.71 15.56
C LYS A 150 -2.38 -2.61 14.95
N VAL A 151 -2.22 -2.39 13.65
CA VAL A 151 -3.04 -1.44 12.87
C VAL A 151 -3.59 -2.09 11.60
N SER A 152 -4.54 -1.42 10.98
CA SER A 152 -5.10 -1.79 9.68
C SER A 152 -5.05 -0.61 8.71
N GLY A 153 -4.87 -0.87 7.42
CA GLY A 153 -4.84 0.17 6.40
C GLY A 153 -5.59 -0.26 5.14
N SER A 154 -6.18 0.74 4.49
CA SER A 154 -6.94 0.52 3.26
C SER A 154 -6.06 0.53 2.03
N ASP A 155 -4.89 1.18 2.10
CA ASP A 155 -4.00 1.38 0.96
C ASP A 155 -4.79 1.88 -0.27
N SER A 156 -5.54 2.96 -0.07
CA SER A 156 -6.68 3.27 -0.95
C SER A 156 -6.23 3.88 -2.27
N HIS A 157 -6.34 3.12 -3.35
CA HIS A 157 -6.04 3.58 -4.72
C HIS A 157 -7.27 3.94 -5.55
N VAL A 158 -8.46 3.57 -5.06
CA VAL A 158 -9.77 3.93 -5.63
C VAL A 158 -10.66 4.52 -4.53
N SER A 159 -11.60 5.38 -4.89
CA SER A 159 -12.38 6.14 -3.90
C SER A 159 -13.24 5.25 -3.00
N SER A 160 -13.73 4.13 -3.53
CA SER A 160 -14.62 3.21 -2.81
C SER A 160 -13.91 2.44 -1.68
N THR A 161 -12.58 2.28 -1.75
CA THR A 161 -11.80 1.59 -0.71
C THR A 161 -11.35 2.52 0.43
N LEU A 162 -11.54 3.84 0.29
CA LEU A 162 -11.21 4.79 1.36
C LEU A 162 -12.13 4.54 2.56
N GLY A 163 -11.52 4.36 3.73
CA GLY A 163 -12.21 4.08 4.99
C GLY A 163 -12.68 2.63 5.15
N ARG A 164 -12.18 1.71 4.33
CA ARG A 164 -12.46 0.27 4.46
C ARG A 164 -11.72 -0.38 5.64
N CYS A 165 -10.57 0.19 5.98
CA CYS A 165 -9.89 -0.02 7.25
C CYS A 165 -9.92 1.27 8.06
N VAL A 166 -10.32 1.17 9.33
CA VAL A 166 -10.38 2.30 10.25
C VAL A 166 -9.79 1.88 11.58
N ASN A 167 -8.89 2.71 12.11
CA ASN A 167 -8.34 2.56 13.44
C ASN A 167 -8.91 3.65 14.35
N VAL A 168 -9.26 3.28 15.58
CA VAL A 168 -9.65 4.19 16.66
C VAL A 168 -8.44 4.38 17.55
N ILE A 169 -8.08 5.64 17.78
CA ILE A 169 -6.94 6.04 18.60
C ILE A 169 -7.51 6.72 19.84
N GLU A 170 -7.13 6.25 21.03
CA GLU A 170 -7.61 6.80 22.29
C GLU A 170 -6.77 8.04 22.66
N SER A 171 -7.08 9.18 22.03
CA SER A 171 -6.38 10.44 22.26
C SER A 171 -7.28 11.65 22.05
N GLU A 172 -6.80 12.83 22.42
CA GLU A 172 -7.33 14.07 21.84
C GLU A 172 -6.94 14.14 20.35
N ASN A 173 -7.72 14.86 19.54
CA ASN A 173 -7.45 14.98 18.11
C ASN A 173 -6.40 16.08 17.83
N THR A 174 -5.20 15.88 18.40
CA THR A 174 -3.98 16.65 18.13
C THR A 174 -2.90 15.69 17.64
N LEU A 175 -1.97 16.18 16.82
CA LEU A 175 -0.91 15.33 16.27
C LEU A 175 -0.08 14.68 17.39
N ASP A 176 0.36 15.47 18.38
CA ASP A 176 1.22 14.98 19.46
C ASP A 176 0.54 13.89 20.31
N ASP A 177 -0.73 14.08 20.68
CA ASP A 177 -1.48 13.10 21.46
C ASP A 177 -1.76 11.83 20.66
N ILE A 178 -2.04 11.95 19.36
CA ILE A 178 -2.24 10.81 18.46
C ILE A 178 -0.94 10.00 18.33
N LEU A 179 0.19 10.64 18.07
CA LEU A 179 1.49 9.96 17.97
C LEU A 179 1.87 9.29 19.30
N TYR A 180 1.60 9.95 20.42
CA TYR A 180 1.77 9.35 21.75
C TYR A 180 0.93 8.08 21.89
N ALA A 181 -0.38 8.14 21.59
CA ALA A 181 -1.28 7.00 21.70
C ALA A 181 -0.88 5.84 20.77
N MET A 182 -0.51 6.13 19.52
CA MET A 182 0.01 5.15 18.56
C MET A 182 1.23 4.41 19.10
N LYS A 183 2.19 5.14 19.69
CA LYS A 183 3.41 4.56 20.25
C LYS A 183 3.19 3.72 21.51
N HIS A 184 2.13 4.02 22.27
CA HIS A 184 1.82 3.35 23.55
C HIS A 184 0.70 2.31 23.42
N ASN A 185 0.45 1.79 22.20
CA ASN A 185 -0.54 0.73 21.94
C ASN A 185 -1.97 1.12 22.38
N GLN A 186 -2.31 2.40 22.27
CA GLN A 186 -3.65 2.95 22.54
C GLN A 186 -4.44 3.08 21.23
N ILE A 187 -4.39 2.03 20.41
CA ILE A 187 -5.02 1.94 19.10
C ILE A 187 -5.81 0.64 18.99
N LYS A 188 -7.00 0.71 18.39
CA LYS A 188 -7.90 -0.42 18.17
C LYS A 188 -8.38 -0.41 16.73
N ILE A 189 -8.39 -1.56 16.09
CA ILE A 189 -8.95 -1.73 14.75
C ILE A 189 -10.49 -1.77 14.89
N LEU A 190 -11.17 -0.82 14.25
CA LEU A 190 -12.63 -0.71 14.28
C LEU A 190 -13.29 -1.55 13.17
N ASN A 191 -12.76 -1.43 11.96
CA ASN A 191 -13.27 -2.13 10.79
C ASN A 191 -12.13 -2.52 9.86
N THR A 192 -12.33 -3.63 9.15
CA THR A 192 -11.45 -4.11 8.08
C THR A 192 -12.30 -4.68 6.95
N GLY A 193 -11.81 -4.58 5.72
CA GLY A 193 -12.46 -5.22 4.58
C GLY A 193 -11.52 -5.33 3.39
N TYR A 194 -11.48 -6.49 2.76
CA TYR A 194 -10.68 -6.68 1.53
C TYR A 194 -11.26 -5.88 0.38
N THR A 195 -10.41 -5.29 -0.44
CA THR A 195 -10.78 -4.71 -1.73
C THR A 195 -11.52 -5.76 -2.59
N LEU A 196 -12.59 -5.35 -3.26
CA LEU A 196 -13.35 -6.22 -4.16
C LEU A 196 -12.60 -6.44 -5.48
N PRO A 197 -12.84 -7.56 -6.17
CA PRO A 197 -12.26 -7.79 -7.49
C PRO A 197 -12.53 -6.66 -8.49
N GLU A 198 -13.73 -6.06 -8.48
CA GLU A 198 -14.04 -4.93 -9.36
C GLU A 198 -13.18 -3.71 -9.04
N GLU A 199 -13.00 -3.40 -7.76
CA GLU A 199 -12.17 -2.28 -7.28
C GLU A 199 -10.68 -2.47 -7.65
N THR A 200 -10.17 -3.70 -7.54
CA THR A 200 -8.81 -4.02 -8.00
C THR A 200 -8.67 -3.89 -9.51
N LEU A 201 -9.67 -4.35 -10.27
CA LEU A 201 -9.66 -4.23 -11.74
C LEU A 201 -9.72 -2.77 -12.19
N ASP A 202 -10.48 -1.91 -11.50
CA ASP A 202 -10.51 -0.47 -11.77
C ASP A 202 -9.14 0.18 -11.53
N HIS A 203 -8.44 -0.19 -10.46
CA HIS A 203 -7.07 0.26 -10.22
C HIS A 203 -6.10 -0.19 -11.32
N ILE A 204 -6.16 -1.47 -11.71
CA ILE A 204 -5.34 -2.02 -12.80
C ILE A 204 -5.63 -1.27 -14.10
N LYS A 205 -6.90 -1.03 -14.42
CA LYS A 205 -7.34 -0.27 -15.60
C LYS A 205 -6.74 1.13 -15.62
N PHE A 206 -6.76 1.82 -14.48
CA PHE A 206 -6.13 3.13 -14.34
C PHE A 206 -4.62 3.07 -14.61
N LYS A 207 -3.90 2.14 -14.00
CA LYS A 207 -2.44 2.00 -14.19
C LYS A 207 -2.10 1.70 -15.65
N ILE A 208 -2.83 0.77 -16.29
CA ILE A 208 -2.63 0.45 -17.71
C ILE A 208 -2.87 1.69 -18.58
N ASN A 209 -3.98 2.40 -18.40
CA ASN A 209 -4.34 3.53 -19.26
C ASN A 209 -3.38 4.72 -19.12
N ASN A 210 -2.78 4.94 -17.94
CA ASN A 210 -1.90 6.09 -17.69
C ASN A 210 -0.41 5.76 -17.80
N SER A 211 -0.04 4.48 -17.78
CA SER A 211 1.36 4.06 -17.79
C SER A 211 1.67 3.02 -18.88
N LYS A 212 0.82 2.90 -19.90
CA LYS A 212 0.94 1.87 -20.94
C LYS A 212 2.31 1.83 -21.60
N ASP A 213 2.81 2.99 -22.04
CA ASP A 213 4.08 3.10 -22.74
C ASP A 213 5.24 2.74 -21.82
N TYR A 214 5.20 3.21 -20.58
CA TYR A 214 6.17 2.83 -19.55
C TYR A 214 6.19 1.32 -19.30
N ILE A 215 5.02 0.69 -19.11
CA ILE A 215 4.93 -0.75 -18.89
C ILE A 215 5.46 -1.51 -20.11
N PHE A 216 5.15 -1.03 -21.32
CA PHE A 216 5.63 -1.64 -22.55
C PHE A 216 7.15 -1.58 -22.68
N ASP A 217 7.75 -0.41 -22.41
CA ASP A 217 9.19 -0.22 -22.46
C ASP A 217 9.91 -1.06 -21.39
N TYR A 218 9.35 -1.13 -20.18
CA TYR A 218 9.85 -2.03 -19.11
C TYR A 218 9.85 -3.49 -19.56
N VAL A 219 8.73 -3.99 -20.10
CA VAL A 219 8.65 -5.38 -20.60
C VAL A 219 9.63 -5.62 -21.73
N LYS A 220 9.83 -4.64 -22.61
CA LYS A 220 10.78 -4.74 -23.72
C LYS A 220 12.23 -4.81 -23.25
N GLU A 221 12.58 -4.04 -22.23
CA GLU A 221 13.92 -4.01 -21.65
C GLU A 221 14.23 -5.27 -20.81
N HIS A 222 13.34 -5.62 -19.89
CA HIS A 222 13.59 -6.68 -18.90
C HIS A 222 13.10 -8.07 -19.34
N HIS A 223 12.12 -8.14 -20.25
CA HIS A 223 11.47 -9.39 -20.66
C HIS A 223 11.25 -9.48 -22.19
N PRO A 224 12.31 -9.39 -23.02
CA PRO A 224 12.18 -9.29 -24.48
C PRO A 224 11.42 -10.46 -25.12
N ASN A 225 11.52 -11.66 -24.54
CA ASN A 225 10.81 -12.86 -25.02
C ASN A 225 9.28 -12.79 -24.78
N ALA A 226 8.82 -11.94 -23.87
CA ALA A 226 7.40 -11.78 -23.54
C ALA A 226 6.72 -10.67 -24.35
N VAL A 227 7.48 -9.80 -25.04
CA VAL A 227 6.97 -8.62 -25.75
C VAL A 227 5.85 -8.96 -26.74
N GLY A 228 5.99 -10.06 -27.49
CA GLY A 228 4.97 -10.46 -28.47
C GLY A 228 3.63 -10.81 -27.82
N LEU A 229 3.65 -11.62 -26.75
CA LEU A 229 2.46 -11.97 -25.98
C LEU A 229 1.87 -10.74 -25.29
N PHE A 230 2.72 -9.92 -24.66
CA PHE A 230 2.29 -8.69 -23.98
C PHE A 230 1.62 -7.70 -24.95
N SER A 231 2.21 -7.48 -26.13
CA SER A 231 1.62 -6.65 -27.20
C SER A 231 0.26 -7.16 -27.65
N PHE A 232 0.10 -8.48 -27.76
CA PHE A 232 -1.17 -9.09 -28.11
C PHE A 232 -2.21 -8.87 -27.00
N LEU A 233 -1.85 -9.12 -25.74
CA LEU A 233 -2.74 -8.91 -24.60
C LEU A 233 -3.17 -7.44 -24.46
N LEU A 234 -2.26 -6.48 -24.62
CA LEU A 234 -2.60 -5.06 -24.63
C LEU A 234 -3.58 -4.70 -25.76
N LYS A 235 -3.40 -5.23 -26.96
CA LYS A 235 -4.34 -5.01 -28.06
C LYS A 235 -5.71 -5.59 -27.76
N VAL A 236 -5.79 -6.80 -27.19
CA VAL A 236 -7.06 -7.40 -26.77
C VAL A 236 -7.71 -6.57 -25.67
N TYR A 237 -6.92 -6.04 -24.74
CA TYR A 237 -7.39 -5.15 -23.68
C TYR A 237 -7.97 -3.84 -24.22
N ASP A 238 -7.31 -3.22 -25.20
CA ASP A 238 -7.81 -1.99 -25.83
C ASP A 238 -9.13 -2.17 -26.59
N LEU A 239 -9.42 -3.38 -27.09
CA LEU A 239 -10.66 -3.65 -27.81
C LEU A 239 -11.88 -3.64 -26.89
N ASP A 240 -11.74 -4.17 -25.67
CA ASP A 240 -12.80 -4.23 -24.67
C ASP A 240 -12.21 -4.32 -23.25
N GLN A 241 -12.02 -3.17 -22.61
CA GLN A 241 -11.46 -3.08 -21.26
C GLN A 241 -12.41 -3.58 -20.17
N ASP A 242 -13.72 -3.59 -20.45
CA ASP A 242 -14.77 -3.97 -19.50
C ASP A 242 -15.23 -5.43 -19.68
N SER A 243 -14.50 -6.19 -20.49
CA SER A 243 -14.78 -7.59 -20.76
C SER A 243 -14.73 -8.45 -19.50
N TYR A 244 -15.74 -9.30 -19.30
CA TYR A 244 -15.75 -10.31 -18.23
C TYR A 244 -14.57 -11.29 -18.31
N LEU A 245 -13.93 -11.41 -19.49
CA LEU A 245 -12.69 -12.15 -19.69
C LEU A 245 -11.61 -11.72 -18.66
N TRP A 246 -11.49 -10.41 -18.40
CA TRP A 246 -10.48 -9.88 -17.47
C TRP A 246 -10.74 -10.28 -16.03
N THR A 247 -12.02 -10.35 -15.63
CA THR A 247 -12.39 -10.88 -14.30
C THR A 247 -12.03 -12.37 -14.16
N VAL A 248 -12.25 -13.17 -15.21
CA VAL A 248 -11.86 -14.59 -15.21
C VAL A 248 -10.33 -14.73 -15.15
N PHE A 249 -9.61 -13.96 -15.96
CA PHE A 249 -8.14 -13.94 -15.98
C PHE A 249 -7.58 -13.52 -14.61
N TYR A 250 -8.11 -12.47 -14.01
CA TYR A 250 -7.75 -12.01 -12.67
C TYR A 250 -7.95 -13.11 -11.61
N LYS A 251 -9.11 -13.77 -11.59
CA LYS A 251 -9.38 -14.88 -10.66
C LYS A 251 -8.40 -16.05 -10.86
N PHE A 252 -8.03 -16.34 -12.10
CA PHE A 252 -7.03 -17.35 -12.41
C PHE A 252 -5.65 -16.94 -11.87
N CYS A 253 -5.20 -15.71 -12.11
CA CYS A 253 -3.94 -15.19 -11.54
C CYS A 253 -3.93 -15.24 -10.02
N LEU A 254 -5.01 -14.80 -9.36
CA LEU A 254 -5.16 -14.84 -7.90
C LEU A 254 -4.97 -16.26 -7.34
N TYR A 255 -5.49 -17.28 -8.01
CA TYR A 255 -5.32 -18.67 -7.58
C TYR A 255 -3.83 -19.06 -7.47
N PHE A 256 -3.01 -18.70 -8.45
CA PHE A 256 -1.57 -18.97 -8.41
C PHE A 256 -0.83 -18.10 -7.40
N LEU A 257 -1.16 -16.80 -7.33
CA LEU A 257 -0.55 -15.88 -6.36
C LEU A 257 -0.80 -16.33 -4.92
N LYS A 258 -2.01 -16.84 -4.61
CA LYS A 258 -2.32 -17.41 -3.30
C LYS A 258 -1.45 -18.64 -2.97
N ARG A 259 -1.16 -19.50 -3.96
CA ARG A 259 -0.24 -20.63 -3.77
C ARG A 259 1.18 -20.15 -3.48
N ILE A 260 1.65 -19.14 -4.20
CA ILE A 260 2.95 -18.53 -3.96
C ILE A 260 3.00 -17.92 -2.55
N SER A 261 1.98 -17.16 -2.16
CA SER A 261 1.88 -16.55 -0.83
C SER A 261 1.98 -17.58 0.28
N HIS A 262 1.29 -18.71 0.13
CA HIS A 262 1.42 -19.82 1.07
C HIS A 262 2.86 -20.35 1.15
N LYS A 263 3.54 -20.53 0.01
CA LYS A 263 4.92 -21.01 -0.03
C LYS A 263 5.90 -20.01 0.62
N ILE A 264 5.74 -18.72 0.34
CA ILE A 264 6.58 -17.66 0.91
C ILE A 264 6.37 -17.57 2.42
N ASN A 265 5.11 -17.41 2.85
CA ASN A 265 4.78 -17.09 4.23
C ASN A 265 4.83 -18.28 5.21
N TYR A 266 4.68 -19.52 4.71
CA TYR A 266 4.61 -20.73 5.55
C TYR A 266 5.56 -21.86 5.15
N GLN A 267 6.26 -21.78 4.01
CA GLN A 267 7.20 -22.83 3.56
C GLN A 267 8.62 -22.29 3.29
N ASN A 268 8.93 -21.07 3.73
CA ASN A 268 10.24 -20.43 3.60
C ASN A 268 10.73 -20.33 2.14
N LEU A 269 9.80 -20.22 1.18
CA LEU A 269 10.18 -19.87 -0.19
C LEU A 269 10.69 -18.43 -0.20
N ASP A 270 11.91 -18.21 -0.68
CA ASP A 270 12.47 -16.88 -0.86
C ASP A 270 11.57 -16.05 -1.79
N SER A 271 11.21 -14.83 -1.38
CA SER A 271 10.36 -13.93 -2.17
C SER A 271 11.13 -13.07 -3.17
N ASN A 272 12.46 -13.07 -3.19
CA ASN A 272 13.26 -12.21 -4.07
C ASN A 272 12.91 -12.36 -5.57
N PHE A 273 12.48 -13.54 -6.01
CA PHE A 273 12.06 -13.75 -7.40
C PHE A 273 10.81 -12.93 -7.80
N MET A 274 10.02 -12.47 -6.83
CA MET A 274 8.88 -11.60 -7.10
C MET A 274 9.33 -10.21 -7.58
N ASN A 275 10.49 -9.75 -7.11
CA ASN A 275 11.07 -8.45 -7.51
C ASN A 275 11.54 -8.47 -8.97
N GLU A 276 11.91 -9.63 -9.50
CA GLU A 276 12.27 -9.78 -10.93
C GLU A 276 11.05 -9.65 -11.87
N ARG A 277 9.82 -9.68 -11.33
CA ARG A 277 8.55 -9.53 -12.05
C ARG A 277 8.39 -10.45 -13.27
N ASN A 278 9.12 -11.57 -13.32
CA ASN A 278 9.12 -12.51 -14.43
C ASN A 278 7.92 -13.48 -14.36
N PRO A 279 6.94 -13.40 -15.28
CA PRO A 279 5.72 -14.21 -15.18
C PRO A 279 5.98 -15.72 -15.28
N LEU A 280 7.00 -16.16 -16.03
CA LEU A 280 7.32 -17.58 -16.18
C LEU A 280 7.93 -18.15 -14.89
N VAL A 281 8.80 -17.39 -14.23
CA VAL A 281 9.38 -17.77 -12.94
C VAL A 281 8.27 -17.83 -11.89
N ILE A 282 7.44 -16.79 -11.80
CA ILE A 282 6.29 -16.73 -10.88
C ILE A 282 5.37 -17.93 -11.09
N PHE A 283 4.98 -18.22 -12.34
CA PHE A 283 4.14 -19.36 -12.66
C PHE A 283 4.78 -20.70 -12.26
N THR A 284 6.08 -20.88 -12.56
CA THR A 284 6.82 -22.10 -12.19
C THR A 284 6.89 -22.30 -10.68
N LYS A 285 7.06 -21.21 -9.91
CA LYS A 285 7.05 -21.25 -8.44
C LYS A 285 5.66 -21.50 -7.86
N ALA A 286 4.59 -21.16 -8.57
CA ALA A 286 3.22 -21.37 -8.12
C ALA A 286 2.77 -22.83 -8.18
N LEU A 287 3.25 -23.59 -9.17
CA LEU A 287 2.95 -25.02 -9.34
C LEU A 287 3.45 -25.82 -8.13
#